data_AF-A0A2W4R004-F1
#
_entry.id   AF-A0A2W4R004-F1
#
_cell.length_a   1.000
_cell.length_b   1.000
_cell.length_c   1.000
_cell.angle_alpha   90.00
_cell.angle_beta   90.00
_cell.angle_gamma   90.00
#
_symmetry.space_group_name_H-M   'P 1'
#
loop_
_entity.id
_entity.type
_entity.pdbx_description
1 polymer ?
#
loop_
_entity_poly.entity_id
_entity_poly.type
_entity_poly.pdbx_seq_one_letter_code
_entity_poly.pdbx_strand_id
1 'polypeptide(L)'
;MRVARRVSGRRSTMMPDTSIRDTARVTRTRERVRRPLTRAAVIDAAARVIARCGHRGAKWSLIARELGDPEALVAASWFPGPEALIEECYARTAEGLHDCLLQAETAPGTGLDRIAAFLVAALETRRERGVFLSFRRTGDLSEPLQRRVREHDMMVRARLRRLLAKGRDDGTLAARSLEGVCDLILSVLQSGSPTAGDRPQQSMWDSELVELLLTALADPHPPEKHDTAVGRTHDVDVAHGSCLCGTVRFEILGPFEEMNHCHCSMCRRHHGSVFASFVAVPKERFRWIDGEEWVTTYQSSQGQRSFCRWCGSATAVHDEDLVFCPASGLDTGSGARRGSQVFVGSRQSWHTVTDDLPPPDA
;
A
#
# COMPACT_ATOMS: atom_id res chain seq x y z
N MET A 1 -1.22 -47.58 -70.59
CA MET A 1 -0.99 -49.03 -70.82
C MET A 1 -1.76 -49.81 -69.76
N ARG A 2 -2.74 -50.60 -70.22
CA ARG A 2 -3.45 -51.75 -69.62
C ARG A 2 -3.93 -51.67 -68.15
N VAL A 3 -5.23 -51.39 -67.89
CA VAL A 3 -6.43 -52.29 -67.94
C VAL A 3 -6.55 -53.11 -66.66
N ALA A 4 -7.68 -53.32 -65.98
CA ALA A 4 -9.04 -52.77 -65.94
C ALA A 4 -9.77 -53.58 -64.84
N ARG A 5 -10.84 -53.02 -64.25
CA ARG A 5 -12.14 -53.74 -64.17
C ARG A 5 -13.25 -52.81 -63.71
N ARG A 6 -14.11 -52.45 -64.67
CA ARG A 6 -15.51 -52.06 -64.46
C ARG A 6 -16.33 -53.32 -64.19
N VAL A 7 -17.29 -53.23 -63.28
CA VAL A 7 -18.59 -53.91 -63.46
C VAL A 7 -19.69 -52.91 -63.11
N SER A 8 -20.60 -52.74 -64.07
CA SER A 8 -21.80 -51.91 -64.05
C SER A 8 -22.99 -52.66 -63.46
N GLY A 9 -23.85 -51.98 -62.71
CA GLY A 9 -25.13 -52.50 -62.25
C GLY A 9 -26.19 -51.40 -62.15
N ARG A 10 -27.15 -51.46 -63.09
CA ARG A 10 -28.34 -50.64 -63.39
C ARG A 10 -29.10 -49.91 -62.27
N ARG A 11 -29.71 -48.79 -62.71
CA ARG A 11 -30.83 -48.02 -62.15
C ARG A 11 -32.03 -48.91 -61.78
N SER A 12 -32.74 -48.56 -60.69
CA SER A 12 -34.21 -48.47 -60.73
C SER A 12 -34.74 -47.56 -59.61
N THR A 13 -35.63 -46.67 -59.98
CA THR A 13 -36.42 -45.74 -59.17
C THR A 13 -37.52 -46.47 -58.39
N MET A 14 -37.67 -46.18 -57.10
CA MET A 14 -38.92 -46.36 -56.34
C MET A 14 -38.91 -45.43 -55.11
N MET A 15 -39.78 -44.41 -55.12
CA MET A 15 -40.45 -43.86 -53.92
C MET A 15 -41.78 -44.65 -53.80
N PRO A 16 -42.46 -44.82 -52.65
CA PRO A 16 -42.58 -43.95 -51.46
C PRO A 16 -42.24 -44.76 -50.17
N ASP A 17 -42.35 -44.34 -48.91
CA ASP A 17 -43.50 -43.81 -48.19
C ASP A 17 -43.06 -43.46 -46.75
N THR A 18 -43.87 -42.60 -46.16
CA THR A 18 -43.79 -41.99 -44.84
C THR A 18 -43.78 -42.95 -43.65
N SER A 19 -43.08 -42.49 -42.60
CA SER A 19 -43.50 -42.51 -41.19
C SER A 19 -42.68 -43.34 -40.19
N ILE A 20 -42.45 -42.70 -39.04
CA ILE A 20 -42.26 -43.24 -37.69
C ILE A 20 -40.81 -43.40 -37.18
N ARG A 21 -40.41 -42.33 -36.46
CA ARG A 21 -39.81 -42.26 -35.12
C ARG A 21 -38.37 -42.72 -34.84
N ASP A 22 -37.75 -41.87 -34.04
CA ASP A 22 -36.68 -42.10 -33.08
C ASP A 22 -35.30 -42.49 -33.59
N THR A 23 -34.42 -41.49 -33.64
CA THR A 23 -33.05 -41.65 -33.13
C THR A 23 -32.50 -40.30 -32.63
N ALA A 24 -32.58 -40.16 -31.30
CA ALA A 24 -31.65 -39.45 -30.43
C ALA A 24 -30.98 -38.17 -30.97
N ARG A 25 -31.56 -37.02 -30.60
CA ARG A 25 -30.81 -35.77 -30.44
C ARG A 25 -29.72 -36.03 -29.40
N VAL A 26 -28.49 -36.29 -29.85
CA VAL A 26 -27.30 -36.34 -29.00
C VAL A 26 -27.07 -34.94 -28.42
N THR A 27 -27.69 -34.67 -27.28
CA THR A 27 -27.25 -33.59 -26.40
C THR A 27 -25.87 -33.99 -25.88
N ARG A 28 -24.82 -33.47 -26.53
CA ARG A 28 -23.50 -33.39 -25.91
C ARG A 28 -23.61 -32.44 -24.71
N THR A 29 -24.07 -32.95 -23.58
CA THR A 29 -23.73 -32.39 -22.27
C THR A 29 -22.22 -32.44 -22.18
N ARG A 30 -21.56 -31.29 -22.45
CA ARG A 30 -20.18 -31.09 -22.01
C ARG A 30 -20.21 -31.25 -20.50
N GLU A 31 -19.83 -32.42 -20.03
CA GLU A 31 -19.55 -32.69 -18.64
C GLU A 31 -18.41 -31.73 -18.24
N ARG A 32 -18.78 -30.57 -17.67
CA ARG A 32 -17.82 -29.62 -17.13
C ARG A 32 -17.10 -30.38 -16.02
N VAL A 33 -15.84 -30.72 -16.25
CA VAL A 33 -14.94 -31.20 -15.19
C VAL A 33 -14.97 -30.16 -14.09
N ARG A 34 -15.73 -30.44 -13.01
CA ARG A 34 -15.80 -29.56 -11.85
C ARG A 34 -14.45 -29.64 -11.15
N ARG A 35 -13.71 -28.53 -11.15
CA ARG A 35 -12.51 -28.43 -10.30
C ARG A 35 -12.96 -28.50 -8.84
N PRO A 36 -12.23 -29.21 -7.97
CA PRO A 36 -12.58 -29.27 -6.55
C PRO A 36 -12.53 -27.87 -5.94
N LEU A 37 -13.50 -27.56 -5.08
CA LEU A 37 -13.54 -26.31 -4.34
C LEU A 37 -12.38 -26.26 -3.34
N THR A 38 -11.55 -25.23 -3.43
CA THR A 38 -10.40 -25.04 -2.54
C THR A 38 -10.57 -23.79 -1.69
N ARG A 39 -9.97 -23.77 -0.48
CA ARG A 39 -9.95 -22.59 0.39
C ARG A 39 -9.37 -21.37 -0.33
N ALA A 40 -8.27 -21.56 -1.06
CA ALA A 40 -7.65 -20.52 -1.88
C ALA A 40 -8.62 -19.89 -2.90
N ALA A 41 -9.34 -20.73 -3.66
CA ALA A 41 -10.31 -20.22 -4.64
C ALA A 41 -11.44 -19.44 -3.98
N VAL A 42 -11.91 -19.88 -2.81
CA VAL A 42 -12.93 -19.16 -2.03
C VAL A 42 -12.42 -17.79 -1.56
N ILE A 43 -11.19 -17.72 -1.03
CA ILE A 43 -10.58 -16.46 -0.58
C ILE A 43 -10.39 -15.51 -1.77
N ASP A 44 -9.87 -15.99 -2.91
CA ASP A 44 -9.68 -15.18 -4.11
C ASP A 44 -11.03 -14.64 -4.65
N ALA A 45 -12.08 -15.48 -4.65
CA ALA A 45 -13.42 -15.06 -5.02
C ALA A 45 -14.01 -14.04 -4.04
N ALA A 46 -13.82 -14.24 -2.74
CA ALA A 46 -14.25 -13.31 -1.70
C ALA A 46 -13.56 -11.95 -1.86
N ALA A 47 -12.24 -11.92 -2.09
CA ALA A 47 -11.49 -10.69 -2.33
C ALA A 47 -12.05 -9.90 -3.53
N ARG A 48 -12.36 -10.58 -4.66
CA ARG A 48 -13.00 -9.94 -5.82
C ARG A 48 -14.38 -9.36 -5.50
N VAL A 49 -15.18 -10.07 -4.71
CA VAL A 49 -16.49 -9.57 -4.27
C VAL A 49 -16.35 -8.37 -3.34
N ILE A 50 -15.43 -8.43 -2.36
CA ILE A 50 -15.14 -7.32 -1.44
C ILE A 50 -14.68 -6.09 -2.22
N ALA A 51 -13.78 -6.24 -3.19
CA ALA A 51 -13.29 -5.14 -4.01
C ALA A 51 -14.42 -4.41 -4.77
N ARG A 52 -15.47 -5.14 -5.18
CA ARG A 52 -16.62 -4.56 -5.93
C ARG A 52 -17.72 -4.01 -5.04
N CYS A 53 -17.99 -4.64 -3.91
CA CYS A 53 -19.20 -4.39 -3.11
C CYS A 53 -18.91 -3.87 -1.69
N GLY A 54 -17.64 -3.75 -1.31
CA GLY A 54 -17.24 -3.50 0.08
C GLY A 54 -17.43 -4.72 0.99
N HIS A 55 -16.94 -4.64 2.22
CA HIS A 55 -16.95 -5.77 3.16
C HIS A 55 -18.38 -6.19 3.54
N ARG A 56 -19.23 -5.23 3.89
CA ARG A 56 -20.64 -5.49 4.24
C ARG A 56 -21.47 -6.03 3.07
N GLY A 57 -21.08 -5.68 1.85
CA GLY A 57 -21.73 -6.15 0.63
C GLY A 57 -21.32 -7.58 0.22
N ALA A 58 -20.24 -8.12 0.77
CA ALA A 58 -19.68 -9.41 0.39
C ALA A 58 -20.45 -10.60 0.97
N LYS A 59 -21.64 -10.86 0.42
CA LYS A 59 -22.49 -11.99 0.80
C LYS A 59 -22.01 -13.31 0.19
N TRP A 60 -22.19 -14.42 0.90
CA TRP A 60 -21.87 -15.76 0.41
C TRP A 60 -22.55 -16.12 -0.92
N SER A 61 -23.77 -15.63 -1.16
CA SER A 61 -24.44 -15.82 -2.45
C SER A 61 -23.68 -15.17 -3.63
N LEU A 62 -23.02 -14.04 -3.39
CA LEU A 62 -22.18 -13.38 -4.40
C LEU A 62 -20.85 -14.11 -4.59
N ILE A 63 -20.28 -14.66 -3.51
CA ILE A 63 -19.03 -15.44 -3.56
C ILE A 63 -19.26 -16.76 -4.31
N ALA A 64 -20.34 -17.48 -4.02
CA ALA A 64 -20.70 -18.70 -4.75
C ALA A 64 -20.97 -18.41 -6.24
N ARG A 65 -21.61 -17.28 -6.55
CA ARG A 65 -21.81 -16.82 -7.93
C ARG A 65 -20.48 -16.46 -8.62
N GLU A 66 -19.55 -15.83 -7.91
CA GLU A 66 -18.21 -15.52 -8.41
C GLU A 66 -17.41 -16.79 -8.74
N LEU A 67 -17.59 -17.86 -7.97
CA LEU A 67 -16.99 -19.17 -8.22
C LEU A 67 -17.68 -19.95 -9.34
N GLY A 68 -18.90 -19.54 -9.74
CA GLY A 68 -19.73 -20.30 -10.65
C GLY A 68 -20.19 -21.65 -10.10
N ASP A 69 -20.19 -21.81 -8.77
CA ASP A 69 -20.51 -23.04 -8.07
C ASP A 69 -21.48 -22.77 -6.90
N PRO A 70 -22.78 -23.12 -7.03
CA PRO A 70 -23.76 -22.96 -5.96
C PRO A 70 -23.43 -23.75 -4.69
N GLU A 71 -22.70 -24.87 -4.81
CA GLU A 71 -22.30 -25.69 -3.65
C GLU A 71 -21.25 -24.98 -2.79
N ALA A 72 -20.58 -23.94 -3.30
CA ALA A 72 -19.61 -23.16 -2.55
C ALA A 72 -20.17 -22.45 -1.31
N LEU A 73 -21.49 -22.40 -1.13
CA LEU A 73 -22.11 -21.93 0.11
C LEU A 73 -21.65 -22.75 1.34
N VAL A 74 -21.30 -24.03 1.16
CA VAL A 74 -20.79 -24.87 2.27
C VAL A 74 -19.46 -24.37 2.83
N ALA A 75 -18.67 -23.64 2.02
CA ALA A 75 -17.40 -23.07 2.44
C ALA A 75 -17.56 -21.99 3.52
N ALA A 76 -18.77 -21.48 3.75
CA ALA A 76 -19.06 -20.61 4.89
C ALA A 76 -18.67 -21.23 6.23
N SER A 77 -18.82 -22.55 6.36
CA SER A 77 -18.45 -23.28 7.58
C SER A 77 -16.94 -23.38 7.82
N TRP A 78 -16.11 -23.06 6.82
CA TRP A 78 -14.65 -23.12 6.93
C TRP A 78 -14.04 -21.93 7.70
N PHE A 79 -14.86 -20.92 7.97
CA PHE A 79 -14.47 -19.67 8.61
C PHE A 79 -15.31 -19.48 9.87
N PRO A 80 -14.73 -19.12 11.01
CA PRO A 80 -15.46 -18.92 12.26
C PRO A 80 -16.39 -17.70 12.24
N GLY A 81 -16.33 -16.88 11.18
CA GLY A 81 -17.21 -15.74 10.96
C GLY A 81 -16.82 -14.94 9.71
N PRO A 82 -17.61 -13.92 9.34
CA PRO A 82 -17.34 -13.09 8.17
C PRO A 82 -16.01 -12.32 8.27
N GLU A 83 -15.63 -11.88 9.48
CA GLU A 83 -14.36 -11.18 9.70
C GLU A 83 -13.14 -12.07 9.45
N ALA A 84 -13.22 -13.37 9.76
CA ALA A 84 -12.11 -14.29 9.53
C ALA A 84 -11.84 -14.51 8.03
N LEU A 85 -12.90 -14.58 7.21
CA LEU A 85 -12.74 -14.61 5.75
C LEU A 85 -12.10 -13.32 5.23
N ILE A 86 -12.55 -12.15 5.74
CA ILE A 86 -12.01 -10.86 5.32
C ILE A 86 -10.53 -10.76 5.69
N GLU A 87 -10.16 -11.17 6.91
CA GLU A 87 -8.78 -11.24 7.35
C GLU A 87 -7.92 -12.09 6.42
N GLU A 88 -8.37 -13.30 6.09
CA GLU A 88 -7.66 -14.18 5.16
C GLU A 88 -7.52 -13.56 3.76
N CYS A 89 -8.48 -12.75 3.31
CA CYS A 89 -8.36 -12.01 2.04
C CYS A 89 -7.24 -10.96 2.11
N TYR A 90 -7.11 -10.24 3.22
CA TYR A 90 -6.04 -9.25 3.41
C TYR A 90 -4.68 -9.90 3.64
N ALA A 91 -4.61 -10.98 4.43
CA ALA A 91 -3.40 -11.77 4.60
C ALA A 91 -2.90 -12.30 3.24
N ARG A 92 -3.80 -12.87 2.44
CA ARG A 92 -3.47 -13.36 1.09
C ARG A 92 -3.04 -12.26 0.12
N THR A 93 -3.59 -11.06 0.26
CA THR A 93 -3.15 -9.87 -0.49
C THR A 93 -1.70 -9.51 -0.10
N ALA A 94 -1.42 -9.48 1.20
CA ALA A 94 -0.10 -9.15 1.74
C ALA A 94 0.95 -10.20 1.38
N GLU A 95 0.64 -11.49 1.50
CA GLU A 95 1.47 -12.61 1.08
C GLU A 95 1.82 -12.50 -0.40
N GLY A 96 0.83 -12.29 -1.28
CA GLY A 96 1.08 -12.13 -2.70
C GLY A 96 2.04 -10.99 -3.03
N LEU A 97 1.88 -9.83 -2.39
CA LEU A 97 2.80 -8.69 -2.56
C LEU A 97 4.18 -8.99 -1.97
N HIS A 98 4.26 -9.68 -0.83
CA HIS A 98 5.52 -10.04 -0.20
C HIS A 98 6.34 -11.02 -1.04
N ASP A 99 5.70 -12.04 -1.61
CA ASP A 99 6.33 -13.02 -2.48
C ASP A 99 6.90 -12.33 -3.74
N CYS A 100 6.12 -11.43 -4.35
CA CYS A 100 6.58 -10.64 -5.50
C CYS A 100 7.80 -9.77 -5.14
N LEU A 101 7.79 -9.12 -3.97
CA LEU A 101 8.92 -8.32 -3.49
C LEU A 101 10.16 -9.15 -3.22
N LEU A 102 10.00 -10.35 -2.63
CA LEU A 102 11.09 -11.26 -2.36
C LEU A 102 11.75 -11.75 -3.66
N GLN A 103 10.93 -12.11 -4.66
CA GLN A 103 11.42 -12.47 -5.99
C GLN A 103 12.20 -11.30 -6.62
N ALA A 104 11.62 -10.09 -6.59
CA ALA A 104 12.23 -8.89 -7.15
C ALA A 104 13.57 -8.50 -6.52
N GLU A 105 13.73 -8.69 -5.20
CA GLU A 105 14.99 -8.38 -4.50
C GLU A 105 16.18 -9.20 -4.99
N THR A 106 15.93 -10.39 -5.55
CA THR A 106 16.95 -11.28 -6.09
C THR A 106 17.12 -11.16 -7.61
N ALA A 107 16.30 -10.32 -8.27
CA ALA A 107 16.40 -10.09 -9.70
C ALA A 107 17.75 -9.40 -10.06
N PRO A 108 18.35 -9.77 -11.20
CA PRO A 108 19.58 -9.15 -11.69
C PRO A 108 19.29 -7.72 -12.18
N GLY A 109 20.35 -6.92 -12.31
CA GLY A 109 20.27 -5.55 -12.80
C GLY A 109 20.24 -4.48 -11.71
N THR A 110 19.80 -3.30 -12.12
CA THR A 110 19.67 -2.07 -11.32
C THR A 110 18.47 -2.13 -10.38
N GLY A 111 18.35 -1.17 -9.48
CA GLY A 111 17.18 -1.03 -8.63
C GLY A 111 15.91 -0.79 -9.43
N LEU A 112 15.96 -0.04 -10.54
CA LEU A 112 14.83 0.11 -11.46
C LEU A 112 14.45 -1.22 -12.12
N ASP A 113 15.42 -2.05 -12.53
CA ASP A 113 15.14 -3.39 -13.07
C ASP A 113 14.42 -4.28 -12.05
N ARG A 114 14.81 -4.18 -10.77
CA ARG A 114 14.15 -4.91 -9.68
C ARG A 114 12.76 -4.38 -9.39
N ILE A 115 12.54 -3.06 -9.46
CA ILE A 115 11.21 -2.46 -9.35
C ILE A 115 10.32 -2.94 -10.50
N ALA A 116 10.86 -2.99 -11.73
CA ALA A 116 10.17 -3.55 -12.89
C ALA A 116 9.78 -5.02 -12.66
N ALA A 117 10.72 -5.84 -12.19
CA ALA A 117 10.48 -7.24 -11.87
C ALA A 117 9.37 -7.41 -10.81
N PHE A 118 9.35 -6.55 -9.78
CA PHE A 118 8.28 -6.53 -8.80
C PHE A 118 6.92 -6.22 -9.42
N LEU A 119 6.83 -5.16 -10.24
CA LEU A 119 5.57 -4.75 -10.86
C LEU A 119 5.03 -5.85 -11.78
N VAL A 120 5.89 -6.47 -12.60
CA VAL A 120 5.51 -7.59 -13.47
C VAL A 120 4.98 -8.76 -12.66
N ALA A 121 5.71 -9.22 -11.64
CA ALA A 121 5.27 -10.33 -10.79
C ALA A 121 3.94 -10.03 -10.06
N ALA A 122 3.77 -8.79 -9.60
CA ALA A 122 2.55 -8.35 -8.93
C ALA A 122 1.35 -8.34 -9.90
N LEU A 123 1.53 -7.84 -11.13
CA LEU A 123 0.49 -7.82 -12.15
C LEU A 123 0.12 -9.23 -12.63
N GLU A 124 1.09 -10.13 -12.78
CA GLU A 124 0.85 -11.55 -13.07
C GLU A 124 0.06 -12.21 -11.94
N THR A 125 0.47 -12.01 -10.69
CA THR A 125 -0.26 -12.51 -9.52
C THR A 125 -1.70 -11.97 -9.49
N ARG A 126 -1.87 -10.68 -9.80
CA ARG A 126 -3.19 -10.04 -9.90
C ARG A 126 -4.00 -10.60 -11.06
N ARG A 127 -3.39 -10.96 -12.19
CA ARG A 127 -4.08 -11.60 -13.32
C ARG A 127 -4.58 -12.99 -12.96
N GLU A 128 -3.81 -13.75 -12.17
CA GLU A 128 -4.19 -15.09 -11.72
C GLU A 128 -5.28 -15.06 -10.63
N ARG A 129 -5.12 -14.19 -9.63
CA ARG A 129 -5.99 -14.13 -8.43
C ARG A 129 -7.14 -13.13 -8.56
N GLY A 130 -7.00 -12.15 -9.44
CA GLY A 130 -7.99 -11.13 -9.81
C GLY A 130 -7.77 -9.74 -9.19
N VAL A 131 -7.50 -9.66 -7.88
CA VAL A 131 -7.37 -8.36 -7.19
C VAL A 131 -6.45 -8.43 -5.98
N PHE A 132 -5.73 -7.33 -5.72
CA PHE A 132 -5.17 -7.03 -4.42
C PHE A 132 -6.10 -6.06 -3.69
N LEU A 133 -6.51 -6.39 -2.47
CA LEU A 133 -7.34 -5.49 -1.68
C LEU A 133 -6.56 -4.24 -1.27
N SER A 134 -7.25 -3.10 -1.25
CA SER A 134 -6.65 -1.87 -0.76
C SER A 134 -6.59 -1.87 0.77
N PHE A 135 -5.39 -1.76 1.32
CA PHE A 135 -5.19 -1.67 2.77
C PHE A 135 -5.75 -0.39 3.40
N ARG A 136 -6.06 0.63 2.58
CA ARG A 136 -6.59 1.92 3.03
C ARG A 136 -8.10 1.93 3.24
N ARG A 137 -8.83 0.99 2.65
CA ARG A 137 -10.30 1.00 2.64
C ARG A 137 -10.89 0.12 3.75
N THR A 138 -10.52 0.34 5.01
CA THR A 138 -10.87 -0.55 6.13
C THR A 138 -11.83 0.07 7.17
N GLY A 139 -12.36 1.27 6.92
CA GLY A 139 -13.10 2.04 7.93
C GLY A 139 -14.40 1.39 8.44
N ASP A 140 -14.94 0.41 7.72
CA ASP A 140 -16.15 -0.33 8.08
C ASP A 140 -15.89 -1.66 8.80
N LEU A 141 -14.62 -2.02 9.03
CA LEU A 141 -14.18 -3.22 9.76
C LEU A 141 -14.07 -2.96 11.28
N SER A 142 -14.11 -4.02 12.08
CA SER A 142 -13.83 -3.92 13.53
C SER A 142 -12.40 -3.42 13.81
N GLU A 143 -12.22 -2.69 14.91
CA GLU A 143 -10.90 -2.17 15.29
C GLU A 143 -9.81 -3.26 15.35
N PRO A 144 -10.04 -4.46 15.93
CA PRO A 144 -9.04 -5.52 15.95
C PRO A 144 -8.61 -5.97 14.55
N LEU A 145 -9.57 -6.12 13.63
CA LEU A 145 -9.27 -6.52 12.25
C LEU A 145 -8.53 -5.40 11.51
N GLN A 146 -8.93 -4.14 11.70
CA GLN A 146 -8.19 -3.01 11.12
C GLN A 146 -6.71 -2.99 11.56
N ARG A 147 -6.39 -3.38 12.80
CA ARG A 147 -4.99 -3.48 13.26
C ARG A 147 -4.20 -4.48 12.42
N ARG A 148 -4.74 -5.68 12.25
CA ARG A 148 -4.10 -6.76 11.51
C ARG A 148 -3.90 -6.39 10.04
N VAL A 149 -4.88 -5.72 9.43
CA VAL A 149 -4.73 -5.19 8.07
C VAL A 149 -3.65 -4.12 7.98
N ARG A 150 -3.53 -3.23 8.98
CA ARG A 150 -2.44 -2.24 9.04
C ARG A 150 -1.07 -2.88 9.25
N GLU A 151 -0.96 -3.95 10.02
CA GLU A 151 0.29 -4.70 10.20
C GLU A 151 0.75 -5.29 8.86
N HIS A 152 -0.16 -5.87 8.08
CA HIS A 152 0.11 -6.33 6.72
C HIS A 152 0.60 -5.19 5.80
N ASP A 153 -0.09 -4.05 5.79
CA ASP A 153 0.30 -2.88 5.00
C ASP A 153 1.70 -2.39 5.38
N MET A 154 1.97 -2.26 6.67
CA MET A 154 3.27 -1.83 7.20
C MET A 154 4.40 -2.76 6.74
N MET A 155 4.19 -4.08 6.77
CA MET A 155 5.19 -5.06 6.34
C MET A 155 5.47 -4.98 4.83
N VAL A 156 4.43 -4.83 4.01
CA VAL A 156 4.55 -4.67 2.56
C VAL A 156 5.30 -3.38 2.23
N ARG A 157 4.87 -2.24 2.82
CA ARG A 157 5.49 -0.93 2.62
C ARG A 157 6.94 -0.88 3.06
N ALA A 158 7.26 -1.48 4.21
CA ALA A 158 8.64 -1.53 4.70
C ALA A 158 9.57 -2.26 3.72
N ARG A 159 9.07 -3.33 3.08
CA ARG A 159 9.86 -4.09 2.10
C ARG A 159 9.94 -3.38 0.75
N LEU A 160 8.84 -2.82 0.26
CA LEU A 160 8.83 -2.00 -0.95
C LEU A 160 9.78 -0.79 -0.82
N ARG A 161 9.78 -0.09 0.31
CA ARG A 161 10.72 1.01 0.57
C ARG A 161 12.18 0.58 0.49
N ARG A 162 12.53 -0.61 0.98
CA ARG A 162 13.90 -1.14 0.86
C ARG A 162 14.28 -1.40 -0.60
N LEU A 163 13.34 -1.91 -1.40
CA LEU A 163 13.56 -2.10 -2.83
C LEU A 163 13.77 -0.76 -3.55
N LEU A 164 12.92 0.23 -3.27
CA LEU A 164 13.02 1.58 -3.83
C LEU A 164 14.30 2.29 -3.40
N ALA A 165 14.72 2.15 -2.14
CA ALA A 165 15.96 2.72 -1.64
C ALA A 165 17.17 2.24 -2.46
N LYS A 166 17.24 0.96 -2.83
CA LYS A 166 18.31 0.43 -3.69
C LYS A 166 18.37 1.14 -5.05
N GLY A 167 17.22 1.40 -5.67
CA GLY A 167 17.16 2.14 -6.93
C GLY A 167 17.56 3.61 -6.80
N ARG A 168 17.30 4.22 -5.63
CA ARG A 168 17.79 5.57 -5.36
C ARG A 168 19.30 5.58 -5.14
N ASP A 169 19.82 4.60 -4.40
CA ASP A 169 21.23 4.49 -4.05
C ASP A 169 22.12 4.19 -5.28
N ASP A 170 21.62 3.46 -6.27
CA ASP A 170 22.31 3.23 -7.55
C ASP A 170 21.99 4.27 -8.64
N GLY A 171 21.17 5.28 -8.31
CA GLY A 171 20.86 6.40 -9.19
C GLY A 171 19.84 6.12 -10.30
N THR A 172 19.23 4.94 -10.33
CA THR A 172 18.23 4.57 -11.36
C THR A 172 16.80 4.99 -11.02
N LEU A 173 16.54 5.40 -9.78
CA LEU A 173 15.27 5.94 -9.31
C LEU A 173 15.42 7.41 -8.93
N ALA A 174 14.73 8.29 -9.64
CA ALA A 174 14.73 9.73 -9.41
C ALA A 174 13.63 10.19 -8.43
N ALA A 175 13.34 9.40 -7.40
CA ALA A 175 12.27 9.67 -6.45
C ALA A 175 12.69 10.58 -5.29
N ARG A 176 11.98 11.71 -5.12
CA ARG A 176 12.16 12.63 -3.98
C ARG A 176 11.64 12.04 -2.66
N SER A 177 10.51 11.33 -2.71
CA SER A 177 9.89 10.68 -1.55
C SER A 177 9.65 9.20 -1.83
N LEU A 178 10.32 8.32 -1.08
CA LEU A 178 10.09 6.88 -1.20
C LEU A 178 8.68 6.48 -0.72
N GLU A 179 8.12 7.20 0.25
CA GLU A 179 6.77 6.95 0.73
C GLU A 179 5.72 7.32 -0.33
N GLY A 180 5.91 8.45 -1.02
CA GLY A 180 5.05 8.85 -2.14
C GLY A 180 5.09 7.85 -3.29
N VAL A 181 6.26 7.29 -3.60
CA VAL A 181 6.39 6.24 -4.61
C VAL A 181 5.74 4.92 -4.16
N CYS A 182 5.91 4.53 -2.89
CA CYS A 182 5.17 3.39 -2.33
C CYS A 182 3.66 3.55 -2.49
N ASP A 183 3.14 4.75 -2.19
CA ASP A 183 1.74 5.06 -2.33
C ASP A 183 1.23 4.97 -3.76
N LEU A 184 2.00 5.53 -4.69
CA LEU A 184 1.68 5.45 -6.11
C LEU A 184 1.61 3.99 -6.58
N ILE A 185 2.66 3.21 -6.30
CA ILE A 185 2.77 1.81 -6.71
C ILE A 185 1.64 0.97 -6.10
N LEU A 186 1.40 1.07 -4.79
CA LEU A 186 0.35 0.31 -4.13
C LEU A 186 -1.05 0.76 -4.57
N SER A 187 -1.27 2.06 -4.79
CA SER A 187 -2.52 2.58 -5.33
C SER A 187 -2.82 1.99 -6.71
N VAL A 188 -1.82 1.92 -7.59
CA VAL A 188 -1.97 1.31 -8.92
C VAL A 188 -2.27 -0.20 -8.79
N LEU A 189 -1.46 -0.93 -8.04
CA LEU A 189 -1.64 -2.38 -7.89
C LEU A 189 -2.96 -2.77 -7.22
N GLN A 190 -3.45 -1.95 -6.28
CA GLN A 190 -4.67 -2.18 -5.51
C GLN A 190 -5.89 -1.44 -6.07
N SER A 191 -5.73 -0.65 -7.13
CA SER A 191 -6.85 -0.07 -7.86
C SER A 191 -7.59 -1.21 -8.57
N GLY A 192 -8.80 -1.54 -8.11
CA GLY A 192 -9.61 -2.57 -8.76
C GLY A 192 -9.89 -2.15 -10.20
N SER A 193 -9.63 -3.02 -11.17
CA SER A 193 -10.26 -2.89 -12.49
C SER A 193 -11.69 -3.40 -12.35
N PRO A 194 -12.72 -2.53 -12.36
CA PRO A 194 -14.08 -3.01 -12.44
C PRO A 194 -14.26 -3.55 -13.85
N THR A 195 -14.69 -4.80 -13.97
CA THR A 195 -14.92 -5.55 -15.23
C THR A 195 -13.70 -6.29 -15.77
N ALA A 196 -13.63 -7.58 -15.45
CA ALA A 196 -12.95 -8.57 -16.28
C ALA A 196 -13.86 -9.81 -16.35
N GLY A 197 -15.01 -9.62 -16.99
CA GLY A 197 -15.60 -10.74 -17.73
C GLY A 197 -14.84 -10.83 -19.05
N ASP A 198 -14.06 -11.89 -19.23
CA ASP A 198 -13.59 -12.43 -20.51
C ASP A 198 -13.17 -11.41 -21.59
N ARG A 199 -12.26 -10.46 -21.31
CA ARG A 199 -11.57 -9.72 -22.39
C ARG A 199 -10.06 -9.97 -22.39
N PRO A 200 -9.49 -10.53 -23.48
CA PRO A 200 -8.04 -10.67 -23.66
C PRO A 200 -7.29 -9.33 -23.87
N GLN A 201 -7.94 -8.19 -23.66
CA GLN A 201 -7.35 -6.85 -23.81
C GLN A 201 -6.63 -6.33 -22.56
N GLN A 202 -6.75 -6.99 -21.41
CA GLN A 202 -6.18 -6.50 -20.15
C GLN A 202 -4.65 -6.59 -20.11
N SER A 203 -4.03 -7.51 -20.86
CA SER A 203 -2.57 -7.63 -20.97
C SER A 203 -1.91 -6.45 -21.68
N MET A 204 -2.66 -5.68 -22.47
CA MET A 204 -2.13 -4.53 -23.19
C MET A 204 -1.86 -3.35 -22.25
N TRP A 205 -2.65 -3.20 -21.19
CA TRP A 205 -2.51 -2.10 -20.23
C TRP A 205 -1.45 -2.36 -19.17
N ASP A 206 -1.18 -3.61 -18.81
CA ASP A 206 -0.20 -3.94 -17.77
C ASP A 206 1.23 -3.58 -18.20
N SER A 207 1.61 -3.84 -19.46
CA SER A 207 2.93 -3.48 -19.99
C SER A 207 3.09 -1.96 -20.15
N GLU A 208 2.09 -1.27 -20.71
CA GLU A 208 2.09 0.20 -20.83
C GLU A 208 2.11 0.88 -19.46
N LEU A 209 1.37 0.35 -18.48
CA LEU A 209 1.34 0.85 -17.10
C LEU A 209 2.71 0.72 -16.43
N VAL A 210 3.38 -0.44 -16.60
CA VAL A 210 4.74 -0.66 -16.09
C VAL A 210 5.70 0.32 -16.75
N GLU A 211 5.67 0.46 -18.07
CA GLU A 211 6.53 1.41 -18.79
C GLU A 211 6.28 2.85 -18.36
N LEU A 212 5.03 3.29 -18.25
CA LEU A 212 4.68 4.64 -17.80
C LEU A 212 5.12 4.90 -16.36
N LEU A 213 4.90 3.95 -15.45
CA LEU A 213 5.36 4.05 -14.07
C LEU A 213 6.88 4.11 -14.00
N LEU A 214 7.58 3.19 -14.67
CA LEU A 214 9.04 3.16 -14.66
C LEU A 214 9.63 4.42 -15.30
N THR A 215 9.03 4.93 -16.37
CA THR A 215 9.43 6.20 -17.00
C THR A 215 9.26 7.35 -16.01
N ALA A 216 8.11 7.46 -15.34
CA ALA A 216 7.86 8.50 -14.34
C ALA A 216 8.80 8.40 -13.12
N LEU A 217 9.26 7.19 -12.79
CA LEU A 217 10.18 6.92 -11.69
C LEU A 217 11.66 7.16 -12.08
N ALA A 218 12.01 6.94 -13.34
CA ALA A 218 13.37 7.12 -13.87
C ALA A 218 13.64 8.57 -14.29
N ASP A 219 12.61 9.34 -14.64
CA ASP A 219 12.77 10.71 -15.13
C ASP A 219 13.20 11.64 -13.97
N PRO A 220 14.43 12.20 -14.00
CA PRO A 220 14.81 13.24 -13.07
C PRO A 220 13.89 14.42 -13.28
N HIS A 221 12.96 14.61 -12.34
CA HIS A 221 12.16 15.82 -12.30
C HIS A 221 13.14 16.98 -12.32
N PRO A 222 12.99 17.95 -13.24
CA PRO A 222 13.86 19.11 -13.25
C PRO A 222 13.90 19.66 -11.82
N PRO A 223 15.07 20.13 -11.34
CA PRO A 223 15.09 20.87 -10.09
C PRO A 223 13.98 21.91 -10.23
N GLU A 224 13.11 22.03 -9.22
CA GLU A 224 12.18 23.15 -9.23
C GLU A 224 13.02 24.38 -9.53
N LYS A 225 12.68 25.07 -10.62
CA LYS A 225 13.25 26.37 -10.88
C LYS A 225 12.85 27.18 -9.67
N HIS A 226 13.78 27.34 -8.72
CA HIS A 226 13.78 28.54 -7.91
C HIS A 226 13.96 29.67 -8.92
N ASP A 227 12.81 30.21 -9.37
CA ASP A 227 12.74 31.33 -10.29
C ASP A 227 13.52 32.46 -9.62
N THR A 228 14.77 32.59 -10.05
CA THR A 228 15.60 33.73 -9.75
C THR A 228 15.02 34.88 -10.55
N ALA A 229 14.44 35.83 -9.82
CA ALA A 229 13.89 37.11 -10.26
C ALA A 229 12.40 37.16 -10.63
N VAL A 230 11.52 37.20 -9.61
CA VAL A 230 10.42 38.19 -9.52
C VAL A 230 10.29 38.62 -8.04
N GLY A 231 9.95 39.89 -7.82
CA GLY A 231 10.10 40.64 -6.58
C GLY A 231 9.49 40.05 -5.29
N ARG A 232 10.13 40.46 -4.19
CA ARG A 232 9.77 40.29 -2.77
C ARG A 232 8.25 40.22 -2.51
N THR A 233 7.77 39.01 -2.25
CA THR A 233 6.76 38.68 -1.23
C THR A 233 7.17 37.35 -0.60
N HIS A 234 7.18 37.29 0.73
CA HIS A 234 7.77 36.22 1.56
C HIS A 234 7.26 34.82 1.21
N ASP A 235 8.13 33.95 0.69
CA ASP A 235 7.88 32.52 0.53
C ASP A 235 8.08 31.84 1.90
N VAL A 236 7.09 31.07 2.35
CA VAL A 236 7.06 30.46 3.69
C VAL A 236 7.45 28.99 3.53
N ASP A 237 8.57 28.57 4.12
CA ASP A 237 8.99 27.16 4.10
C ASP A 237 7.90 26.28 4.73
N VAL A 238 7.46 25.20 4.08
CA VAL A 238 6.43 24.29 4.64
C VAL A 238 7.04 22.93 4.90
N ALA A 239 6.91 22.41 6.13
CA ALA A 239 7.29 21.05 6.46
C ALA A 239 6.09 20.27 6.99
N HIS A 240 5.94 19.04 6.50
CA HIS A 240 4.87 18.13 6.91
C HIS A 240 5.39 17.14 7.93
N GLY A 241 4.50 16.68 8.81
CA GLY A 241 4.81 15.63 9.75
C GLY A 241 3.64 14.70 10.02
N SER A 242 3.96 13.52 10.48
CA SER A 242 3.02 12.46 10.80
C SER A 242 3.48 11.62 12.00
N CYS A 243 2.53 10.97 12.68
CA CYS A 243 2.87 9.91 13.63
C CYS A 243 3.27 8.62 12.90
N LEU A 244 3.85 7.63 13.60
CA LEU A 244 4.31 6.37 13.00
C LEU A 244 3.24 5.65 12.16
N CYS A 245 1.97 5.72 12.57
CA CYS A 245 0.87 5.09 11.84
C CYS A 245 0.19 5.99 10.80
N GLY A 246 0.64 7.23 10.63
CA GLY A 246 0.09 8.21 9.69
C GLY A 246 -1.31 8.74 10.05
N THR A 247 -1.91 8.32 11.17
CA THR A 247 -3.25 8.75 11.59
C THR A 247 -3.27 10.23 11.94
N VAL A 248 -2.25 10.69 12.66
CA VAL A 248 -2.08 12.11 13.00
C VAL A 248 -1.15 12.71 11.96
N ARG A 249 -1.60 13.79 11.31
CA ARG A 249 -0.82 14.55 10.31
C ARG A 249 -0.88 16.04 10.61
N PHE A 250 0.22 16.74 10.42
CA PHE A 250 0.34 18.16 10.67
C PHE A 250 1.29 18.82 9.67
N GLU A 251 1.20 20.14 9.57
CA GLU A 251 2.18 20.99 8.88
C GLU A 251 2.68 22.07 9.82
N ILE A 252 3.91 22.49 9.56
CA ILE A 252 4.54 23.65 10.15
C ILE A 252 5.06 24.59 9.06
N LEU A 253 4.98 25.88 9.36
CA LEU A 253 5.41 26.97 8.50
C LEU A 253 6.69 27.61 9.06
N GLY A 254 7.66 27.85 8.19
CA GLY A 254 8.95 28.41 8.52
C GLY A 254 8.95 29.93 8.63
N PRO A 255 10.13 30.54 8.87
CA PRO A 255 11.43 29.87 9.02
C PRO A 255 11.51 28.94 10.24
N PHE A 256 12.21 27.81 10.08
CA PHE A 256 12.53 26.87 11.14
C PHE A 256 13.89 27.23 11.75
N GLU A 257 13.89 28.21 12.66
CA GLU A 257 15.16 28.82 13.11
C GLU A 257 15.94 27.93 14.05
N GLU A 258 15.25 27.18 14.92
CA GLU A 258 15.86 26.44 16.02
C GLU A 258 15.34 25.00 16.14
N MET A 259 16.27 24.08 16.38
CA MET A 259 16.00 22.71 16.79
C MET A 259 16.66 22.44 18.15
N ASN A 260 15.91 21.87 19.09
CA ASN A 260 16.39 21.62 20.44
C ASN A 260 16.46 20.12 20.72
N HIS A 261 17.61 19.65 21.20
CA HIS A 261 17.83 18.27 21.65
C HIS A 261 17.77 18.21 23.18
N CYS A 262 16.63 17.75 23.72
CA CYS A 262 16.39 17.67 25.15
C CYS A 262 16.81 16.31 25.72
N HIS A 263 17.80 16.34 26.61
CA HIS A 263 18.36 15.15 27.28
C HIS A 263 17.67 14.82 28.60
N CYS A 264 16.59 15.50 29.00
CA CYS A 264 15.96 15.24 30.30
C CYS A 264 15.35 13.81 30.37
N SER A 265 15.25 13.25 31.57
CA SER A 265 14.81 11.85 31.74
C SER A 265 13.38 11.58 31.26
N MET A 266 12.51 12.61 31.25
CA MET A 266 11.13 12.50 30.76
C MET A 266 11.10 12.47 29.24
N CYS A 267 11.83 13.36 28.57
CA CYS A 267 11.90 13.42 27.11
C CYS A 267 12.53 12.14 26.54
N ARG A 268 13.58 11.61 27.15
CA ARG A 268 14.17 10.32 26.76
C ARG A 268 13.19 9.16 26.86
N ARG A 269 12.48 9.07 27.99
CA ARG A 269 11.50 8.00 28.24
C ARG A 269 10.29 8.10 27.32
N HIS A 270 9.80 9.32 27.07
CA HIS A 270 8.64 9.55 26.22
C HIS A 270 8.94 9.26 24.74
N HIS A 271 10.11 9.66 24.25
CA HIS A 271 10.49 9.46 22.85
C HIS A 271 11.21 8.12 22.60
N GLY A 272 11.50 7.34 23.65
CA GLY A 272 12.28 6.11 23.53
C GLY A 272 13.68 6.32 22.95
N SER A 273 14.30 7.48 23.20
CA SER A 273 15.54 7.93 22.55
C SER A 273 16.57 8.47 23.56
N VAL A 274 17.83 8.60 23.12
CA VAL A 274 18.92 9.24 23.88
C VAL A 274 18.63 10.71 24.23
N PHE A 275 17.86 11.39 23.39
CA PHE A 275 17.30 12.73 23.59
C PHE A 275 16.03 12.87 22.72
N ALA A 276 15.19 13.86 23.02
CA ALA A 276 14.08 14.25 22.15
C ALA A 276 14.46 15.49 21.35
N SER A 277 14.27 15.45 20.04
CA SER A 277 14.50 16.59 19.15
C SER A 277 13.19 17.30 18.85
N PHE A 278 13.15 18.61 19.03
CA PHE A 278 11.97 19.42 18.74
C PHE A 278 12.31 20.58 17.80
N VAL A 279 11.39 20.87 16.89
CA VAL A 279 11.32 22.16 16.19
C VAL A 279 10.20 22.95 16.86
N ALA A 280 10.51 24.17 17.29
CA ALA A 280 9.51 25.09 17.85
C ALA A 280 9.03 26.04 16.75
N VAL A 281 7.71 26.23 16.64
CA VAL A 281 7.11 27.25 15.76
C VAL A 281 6.05 28.04 16.53
N PRO A 282 5.77 29.31 16.16
CA PRO A 282 4.59 30.02 16.65
C PRO A 282 3.31 29.24 16.36
N LYS A 283 2.30 29.34 17.23
CA LYS A 283 1.01 28.66 17.05
C LYS A 283 0.35 28.94 15.70
N GLU A 284 0.48 30.15 15.18
CA GLU A 284 -0.10 30.56 13.89
C GLU A 284 0.59 29.87 12.69
N ARG A 285 1.76 29.28 12.94
CA ARG A 285 2.56 28.55 11.96
C ARG A 285 2.44 27.04 12.10
N PHE A 286 1.51 26.54 12.89
CA PHE A 286 1.23 25.12 13.02
C PHE A 286 -0.22 24.83 12.64
N ARG A 287 -0.45 23.72 11.93
CA ARG A 287 -1.80 23.26 11.62
C ARG A 287 -1.88 21.74 11.65
N TRP A 288 -2.89 21.21 12.35
CA TRP A 288 -3.30 19.82 12.18
C TRP A 288 -3.95 19.66 10.80
N ILE A 289 -3.43 18.73 10.01
CA ILE A 289 -3.99 18.36 8.70
C ILE A 289 -5.07 17.30 8.90
N ASP A 290 -4.83 16.34 9.78
CA ASP A 290 -5.73 15.22 10.02
C ASP A 290 -5.45 14.53 11.37
N GLY A 291 -6.48 13.90 11.92
CA GLY A 291 -6.38 13.01 13.08
C GLY A 291 -6.03 13.67 14.41
N GLU A 292 -6.28 14.97 14.58
CA GLU A 292 -6.11 15.68 15.86
C GLU A 292 -6.86 14.98 17.00
N GLU A 293 -8.05 14.42 16.72
CA GLU A 293 -8.86 13.68 17.70
C GLU A 293 -8.22 12.37 18.19
N TRP A 294 -7.15 11.91 17.53
CA TRP A 294 -6.34 10.77 17.94
C TRP A 294 -5.12 11.18 18.76
N VAL A 295 -4.91 12.47 18.97
CA VAL A 295 -3.88 12.98 19.90
C VAL A 295 -4.40 12.85 21.33
N THR A 296 -3.58 12.25 22.19
CA THR A 296 -3.83 12.16 23.63
C THR A 296 -2.66 12.79 24.36
N THR A 297 -2.95 13.51 25.44
CA THR A 297 -1.96 14.25 26.21
C THR A 297 -1.83 13.69 27.62
N TYR A 298 -0.62 13.34 28.00
CA TYR A 298 -0.24 13.02 29.37
C TYR A 298 0.34 14.27 30.06
N GLN A 299 -0.19 14.61 31.23
CA GLN A 299 0.32 15.70 32.07
C GLN A 299 1.50 15.19 32.89
N SER A 300 2.71 15.63 32.57
CA SER A 300 3.91 15.33 33.36
C SER A 300 4.16 16.41 34.41
N SER A 301 5.10 16.17 35.33
CA SER A 301 5.48 17.15 36.35
C SER A 301 6.13 18.42 35.80
N GLN A 302 6.57 18.41 34.53
CA GLN A 302 7.18 19.55 33.84
C GLN A 302 6.62 19.69 32.42
N GLY A 303 5.30 19.83 32.33
CA GLY A 303 4.58 20.14 31.09
C GLY A 303 3.89 18.94 30.45
N GLN A 304 3.38 19.18 29.24
CA GLN A 304 2.53 18.23 28.52
C GLN A 304 3.35 17.29 27.64
N ARG A 305 2.84 16.07 27.43
CA ARG A 305 3.41 15.08 26.51
C ARG A 305 2.28 14.51 25.66
N SER A 306 2.20 14.96 24.42
CA SER A 306 1.17 14.55 23.47
C SER A 306 1.68 13.42 22.58
N PHE A 307 0.84 12.44 22.34
CA PHE A 307 1.15 11.29 21.51
C PHE A 307 -0.08 10.79 20.79
N CYS A 308 0.15 10.12 19.67
CA CYS A 308 -0.91 9.41 18.97
C CYS A 308 -1.42 8.28 19.86
N ARG A 309 -2.70 8.29 20.23
CA ARG A 309 -3.35 7.25 21.04
C ARG A 309 -3.28 5.86 20.40
N TRP A 310 -3.00 5.82 19.10
CA TRP A 310 -2.94 4.60 18.32
C TRP A 310 -1.54 3.96 18.32
N CYS A 311 -0.51 4.70 17.93
CA CYS A 311 0.85 4.17 17.77
C CYS A 311 1.84 4.58 18.86
N GLY A 312 1.43 5.45 19.78
CA GLY A 312 2.28 5.94 20.87
C GLY A 312 3.37 6.93 20.46
N SER A 313 3.50 7.27 19.16
CA SER A 313 4.46 8.28 18.72
C SER A 313 4.16 9.63 19.34
N ALA A 314 5.19 10.29 19.86
CA ALA A 314 5.10 11.67 20.29
C ALA A 314 4.62 12.56 19.13
N THR A 315 3.72 13.49 19.42
CA THR A 315 3.15 14.46 18.47
C THR A 315 3.42 15.88 18.96
N ALA A 316 3.02 16.87 18.17
CA ALA A 316 3.15 18.28 18.54
C ALA A 316 2.46 18.58 19.89
N VAL A 317 3.13 19.39 20.71
CA VAL A 317 2.63 19.85 22.02
C VAL A 317 2.51 21.37 21.97
N HIS A 318 1.34 21.88 22.36
CA HIS A 318 1.12 23.31 22.49
C HIS A 318 1.58 23.80 23.87
N ASP A 319 2.36 24.88 23.90
CA ASP A 319 2.83 25.52 25.12
C ASP A 319 2.86 27.04 24.93
N GLU A 320 2.07 27.77 25.70
CA GLU A 320 1.86 29.22 25.58
C GLU A 320 1.68 29.70 24.13
N ASP A 321 2.65 30.38 23.53
CA ASP A 321 2.55 30.89 22.14
C ASP A 321 3.27 30.01 21.11
N LEU A 322 3.86 28.90 21.56
CA LEU A 322 4.66 28.00 20.75
C LEU A 322 4.01 26.61 20.61
N VAL A 323 4.42 25.93 19.54
CA VAL A 323 4.14 24.52 19.32
C VAL A 323 5.47 23.79 19.15
N PHE A 324 5.74 22.85 20.06
CA PHE A 324 6.92 21.99 20.02
C PHE A 324 6.61 20.73 19.21
N CYS A 325 7.13 20.68 17.99
CA CYS A 325 6.94 19.56 17.07
C CYS A 325 8.11 18.57 17.18
N PRO A 326 7.87 17.30 17.53
CA PRO A 326 8.93 16.28 17.50
C PRO A 326 9.53 16.18 16.10
N ALA A 327 10.83 16.48 15.97
CA ALA A 327 11.52 16.41 14.68
C ALA A 327 11.52 14.98 14.10
N SER A 328 11.40 13.97 14.98
CA SER A 328 11.26 12.56 14.60
C SER A 328 9.97 12.24 13.83
N GLY A 329 8.97 13.12 13.91
CA GLY A 329 7.70 12.99 13.21
C GLY A 329 7.62 13.83 11.94
N LEU A 330 8.69 14.51 11.51
CA LEU A 330 8.67 15.29 10.26
C LEU A 330 8.99 14.39 9.08
N ASP A 331 8.13 14.42 8.05
CA ASP A 331 8.26 13.60 6.83
C ASP A 331 9.33 14.17 5.88
N THR A 332 9.56 15.48 5.98
CA THR A 332 10.62 16.22 5.30
C THR A 332 11.54 16.82 6.35
N GLY A 333 12.86 16.80 6.13
CA GLY A 333 13.80 17.47 7.03
C GLY A 333 13.41 18.93 7.23
N SER A 334 13.44 19.44 8.47
CA SER A 334 13.01 20.80 8.78
C SER A 334 13.92 21.90 8.26
N GLY A 335 15.09 21.57 7.68
CA GLY A 335 16.06 22.59 7.26
C GLY A 335 16.56 23.50 8.39
N ALA A 336 16.32 23.13 9.66
CA ALA A 336 16.62 23.97 10.80
C ALA A 336 18.12 24.27 10.88
N ARG A 337 18.45 25.56 11.03
CA ARG A 337 19.82 26.07 10.83
C ARG A 337 20.65 26.10 12.11
N ARG A 338 20.01 26.09 13.28
CA ARG A 338 20.66 26.12 14.60
C ARG A 338 20.14 24.98 15.46
N GLY A 339 21.06 24.18 16.00
CA GLY A 339 20.78 23.17 17.00
C GLY A 339 21.21 23.64 18.39
N SER A 340 20.46 23.33 19.44
CA SER A 340 20.90 23.49 20.83
C SER A 340 20.74 22.18 21.62
N GLN A 341 21.58 22.00 22.63
CA GLN A 341 21.57 20.82 23.50
C GLN A 341 21.10 21.21 24.91
N VAL A 342 19.94 20.71 25.32
CA VAL A 342 19.28 21.12 26.58
C VAL A 342 19.29 19.99 27.60
N PHE A 343 19.48 20.31 28.88
CA PHE A 343 19.56 19.35 30.00
C PHE A 343 20.65 18.28 29.82
N VAL A 344 21.78 18.62 29.19
CA VAL A 344 22.89 17.68 28.92
C VAL A 344 23.40 16.97 30.17
N GLY A 345 23.32 17.60 31.35
CA GLY A 345 23.67 16.95 32.63
C GLY A 345 22.80 15.73 32.99
N SER A 346 21.63 15.57 32.37
CA SER A 346 20.75 14.40 32.52
C SER A 346 21.01 13.30 31.49
N ARG A 347 21.96 13.47 30.57
CA ARG A 347 22.26 12.53 29.49
C ARG A 347 22.66 11.15 30.02
N GLN A 348 22.37 10.11 29.25
CA GLN A 348 22.83 8.75 29.57
C GLN A 348 24.36 8.65 29.55
N SER A 349 24.95 7.94 30.52
CA SER A 349 26.40 7.82 30.67
C SER A 349 27.09 7.15 29.48
N TRP A 350 26.37 6.29 28.76
CA TRP A 350 26.86 5.56 27.58
C TRP A 350 26.67 6.31 26.25
N HIS A 351 26.00 7.47 26.25
CA HIS A 351 25.97 8.35 25.07
C HIS A 351 27.20 9.28 25.10
N THR A 352 27.53 9.98 24.03
CA THR A 352 28.51 11.08 24.04
C THR A 352 27.97 12.12 23.07
N VAL A 353 27.83 13.37 23.52
CA VAL A 353 27.46 14.46 22.61
C VAL A 353 28.71 14.76 21.79
N THR A 354 28.63 14.56 20.48
CA THR A 354 29.74 14.76 19.54
C THR A 354 29.55 16.00 18.68
N ASP A 355 28.37 16.63 18.75
CA ASP A 355 28.07 17.87 18.03
C ASP A 355 28.47 19.08 18.87
N ASP A 356 29.21 20.02 18.26
CA ASP A 356 29.60 21.31 18.86
C ASP A 356 28.40 22.30 18.88
N LEU A 357 27.26 21.85 19.39
CA LEU A 357 26.07 22.70 19.52
C LEU A 357 26.11 23.47 20.85
N PRO A 358 25.88 24.79 20.83
CA PRO A 358 25.87 25.59 22.03
C PRO A 358 24.72 25.16 22.97
N PRO A 359 24.86 25.37 24.29
CA PRO A 359 23.73 25.30 25.20
C PRO A 359 22.68 26.36 24.79
N PRO A 360 21.39 26.15 25.09
CA PRO A 360 20.40 27.21 24.95
C PRO A 360 20.88 28.37 25.82
N ASP A 361 21.11 29.53 25.21
CA ASP A 361 21.61 30.78 25.82
C ASP A 361 23.15 30.98 25.93
N ALA A 362 23.92 30.57 24.90
CA ALA A 362 25.32 31.02 24.71
C ALA A 362 25.45 32.25 23.81
#